data_AF-A0A383DVC3-F1
#
_entry.id   AF-A0A383DVC3-F1
#
_cell.length_a   1.000
_cell.length_b   1.000
_cell.length_c   1.000
_cell.angle_alpha   90.00
_cell.angle_beta   90.00
_cell.angle_gamma   90.00
#
_symmetry.space_group_name_H-M   'P 1'
#
loop_
_entity.id
_entity.type
_entity.pdbx_description
1 polymer ?
#
loop_
_entity_poly.entity_id
_entity_poly.type
_entity_poly.pdbx_seq_one_letter_code
_entity_poly.pdbx_strand_id
1 'polypeptide(L)' 'MYQYSPEDSKFLVERVDQFEKQLKRHLDGDLDAAKFRSLRLRNGLYMELHAHML' A
#
# COMPACT_ATOMS: atom_id res chain seq x y z
N MET A 1 -14.34 -23.04 -1.05
CA MET A 1 -13.46 -21.94 -0.59
C MET A 1 -12.45 -21.66 -1.69
N TYR A 2 -12.09 -20.40 -1.94
CA TYR A 2 -11.00 -20.08 -2.86
C TYR A 2 -9.66 -20.54 -2.25
N GLN A 3 -8.85 -21.27 -2.99
CA GLN A 3 -7.49 -21.65 -2.59
C GLN A 3 -6.51 -20.76 -3.32
N TYR A 4 -5.67 -20.06 -2.56
CA TYR A 4 -4.60 -19.26 -3.14
C TYR A 4 -3.62 -20.15 -3.87
N SER A 5 -3.32 -19.75 -5.10
CA SER A 5 -2.28 -20.35 -5.91
C SER A 5 -0.89 -19.81 -5.48
N PRO A 6 0.20 -20.51 -5.84
CA PRO A 6 1.56 -19.98 -5.72
C PRO A 6 1.73 -18.62 -6.43
N GLU A 7 1.02 -18.42 -7.55
CA GLU A 7 1.02 -17.19 -8.33
C GLU A 7 0.38 -16.03 -7.54
N ASP A 8 -0.73 -16.29 -6.84
CA ASP A 8 -1.36 -15.28 -5.96
C ASP A 8 -0.41 -14.87 -4.84
N SER A 9 0.27 -15.85 -4.24
CA SER A 9 1.23 -15.60 -3.17
C SER A 9 2.41 -14.75 -3.67
N LYS A 10 2.93 -15.08 -4.87
CA LYS A 10 3.99 -14.30 -5.51
C LYS A 10 3.55 -12.87 -5.82
N PHE A 11 2.34 -12.71 -6.35
CA PHE A 11 1.76 -11.40 -6.61
C PHE A 11 1.67 -10.56 -5.33
N LEU A 12 1.22 -11.14 -4.22
CA LEU A 12 1.17 -10.43 -2.93
C LEU A 12 2.56 -10.01 -2.45
N VAL A 13 3.56 -10.88 -2.55
CA VAL A 13 4.95 -10.56 -2.18
C VAL A 13 5.49 -9.39 -3.00
N GLU A 14 5.30 -9.40 -4.31
CA GLU A 14 5.73 -8.30 -5.19
C GLU A 14 5.05 -6.97 -4.84
N ARG A 15 3.78 -7.01 -4.44
CA ARG A 15 3.02 -5.83 -4.01
C ARG A 15 3.53 -5.27 -2.68
N VAL A 16 3.88 -6.13 -1.72
CA VAL A 16 4.48 -5.71 -0.44
C VAL A 16 5.83 -5.05 -0.67
N ASP A 17 6.72 -5.67 -1.46
CA ASP A 17 8.05 -5.12 -1.78
C ASP A 17 7.94 -3.75 -2.48
N GLN A 18 7.00 -3.61 -3.42
CA GLN A 18 6.73 -2.33 -4.08
C GLN A 18 6.29 -1.25 -3.08
N PHE A 19 5.40 -1.59 -2.14
CA PHE A 19 4.89 -0.65 -1.15
C PHE A 19 5.96 -0.26 -0.13
N GLU A 20 6.77 -1.22 0.33
CA GLU A 20 7.89 -0.97 1.27
C GLU A 20 8.87 0.05 0.69
N LYS A 21 9.22 -0.08 -0.60
CA LYS A 21 10.08 0.88 -1.30
C LYS A 21 9.48 2.28 -1.37
N GLN A 22 8.16 2.38 -1.58
CA GLN A 22 7.46 3.66 -1.60
C GLN A 22 7.42 4.30 -0.21
N LEU A 23 7.18 3.49 0.83
CA LEU A 23 7.19 3.94 2.22
C LEU A 23 8.57 4.44 2.63
N LYS A 24 9.64 3.70 2.31
CA LYS A 24 11.01 4.12 2.60
C LYS A 24 11.33 5.47 1.96
N ARG A 25 11.02 5.64 0.68
CA ARG A 25 11.19 6.94 -0.01
C ARG A 25 10.37 8.07 0.60
N HIS A 26 9.20 7.78 1.15
CA HIS A 26 8.41 8.77 1.86
C HIS A 26 9.05 9.18 3.19
N LEU A 27 9.55 8.21 3.95
CA LEU A 27 10.27 8.44 5.21
C LEU A 27 11.59 9.21 4.98
N ASP A 28 12.28 8.92 3.88
CA ASP A 28 13.51 9.61 3.47
C ASP A 28 13.25 11.02 2.91
N GLY A 29 11.97 11.41 2.70
CA GLY A 29 11.58 12.72 2.17
C GLY A 29 11.60 12.84 0.64
N ASP A 30 12.07 11.81 -0.07
CA ASP A 30 12.13 11.73 -1.53
C ASP A 30 10.77 11.55 -2.21
N LEU A 31 9.73 11.23 -1.44
CA LEU A 31 8.37 11.06 -1.91
C LEU A 31 7.40 11.93 -1.10
N ASP A 32 6.88 12.95 -1.77
CA ASP A 32 5.87 13.85 -1.22
C ASP A 32 4.64 13.10 -0.66
N ALA A 33 4.09 13.62 0.43
CA ALA A 33 2.96 13.02 1.15
C ALA A 33 1.69 12.89 0.30
N ALA A 34 1.40 13.84 -0.60
CA ALA A 34 0.23 13.76 -1.49
C ALA A 34 0.42 12.67 -2.55
N LYS A 35 1.64 12.54 -3.09
CA LYS A 35 1.99 11.45 -4.02
C LYS A 35 1.97 10.08 -3.32
N PHE A 36 2.52 10.00 -2.11
CA PHE A 36 2.47 8.78 -1.30
C PHE A 36 1.04 8.39 -0.94
N ARG A 37 0.17 9.37 -0.62
CA ARG A 37 -1.26 9.13 -0.38
C ARG A 37 -1.95 8.44 -1.55
N SER A 38 -1.68 8.84 -2.80
CA SER A 38 -2.24 8.15 -3.97
C SER A 38 -1.72 6.71 -4.13
N LEU A 39 -0.47 6.46 -3.75
CA LEU A 39 0.17 5.15 -3.86
C LEU A 39 -0.32 4.14 -2.81
N ARG A 40 -0.54 4.56 -1.55
CA ARG A 40 -1.13 3.69 -0.52
C ARG A 40 -2.56 3.27 -0.82
N LEU A 41 -3.35 4.13 -1.47
CA LEU A 41 -4.73 3.82 -1.88
C LEU A 41 -4.77 2.63 -2.84
N ARG A 42 -3.81 2.55 -3.77
CA ARG A 42 -3.68 1.42 -4.69
C ARG A 42 -3.30 0.12 -3.99
N ASN A 43 -2.70 0.18 -2.80
CA ASN A 43 -2.34 -0.99 -1.99
C ASN A 43 -3.45 -1.37 -0.98
N GLY A 44 -4.63 -0.74 -1.06
CA GLY A 44 -5.75 -1.02 -0.13
C GLY A 44 -5.53 -0.51 1.29
N LEU A 45 -4.42 0.18 1.55
CA LEU A 45 -4.11 0.80 2.85
C LEU A 45 -4.76 2.17 2.93
N TYR A 46 -6.03 2.17 3.35
CA TYR A 46 -6.72 3.37 3.83
C TYR A 46 -6.40 3.58 5.31
N MET A 47 -5.90 4.77 5.63
CA MET A 47 -6.00 5.31 6.97
C MET A 47 -7.21 6.25 6.95
N GLU A 48 -8.33 5.83 7.52
CA GLU A 48 -9.47 6.71 7.75
C GLU A 48 -9.08 7.75 8.80
N LEU A 49 -8.59 8.90 8.34
CA LEU A 49 -8.36 10.05 9.22
C LEU A 49 -9.66 10.74 9.62
N HIS A 50 -10.80 10.38 9.01
CA HIS A 50 -12.13 10.93 9.28
C HIS A 50 -13.10 9.77 9.50
N ALA A 51 -12.92 9.02 10.59
CA ALA A 51 -14.02 8.28 11.19
C ALA A 51 -15.04 9.28 11.77
N HIS A 52 -15.77 9.97 10.89
CA HIS A 52 -16.99 10.70 11.19
C HIS A 52 -17.99 10.38 10.10
N MET A 53 -18.38 9.12 9.99
CA MET A 53 -19.78 8.83 9.67
C MET A 53 -20.51 8.76 11.01
N LEU A 54 -21.12 9.89 11.39
CA LEU A 54 -22.42 9.87 12.06
C LEU A 54 -23.46 9.36 11.04
#